data_AF-A0A832P3C9-F1
#
_entry.id   AF-A0A832P3C9-F1
#
_cell.length_a   1.000
_cell.length_b   1.000
_cell.length_c   1.000
_cell.angle_alpha   90.00
_cell.angle_beta   90.00
_cell.angle_gamma   90.00
#
_symmetry.space_group_name_H-M   'P 1'
#
loop_
_entity.id
_entity.type
_entity.pdbx_description
1 polymer ?
#
loop_
_entity_poly.entity_id
_entity_poly.type
_entity_poly.pdbx_seq_one_letter_code
_entity_poly.pdbx_strand_id
1 'polypeptide(L)'
;MKRFTRIIFALLVCLMATACKGIFGDYEGTEEFRNDIAVFADYAVRKQLIVLKYLEYTSDGFTRDILQGTVSADEYDDFFKSVADMVPYIEDYEKAFKTLEKSGILTSISTKGLISSGKAFFSWMTGSGKRSRERVLTVASNLSPADRSELYNKLRSEWKGKTSSESDFWKKMENGDFDTQAPQMFNDFQQNNEEFALTSVDKGLTLQRIMVLEGAEGVKSGAELMTDVISTATPLGDGMAAAQVGQLTLDLYNANSNADRAKIATAIASNLAGMKWKDPILGIIGGDAGVDLVVETLKETVDVAKTDAQNTAETKKSFVVVEDTDSQDQADIVIAQNQASSAPSKASISVAIGNIIDEGVKFAYTILNKGKWLLTAIDKNGNKETQAVEVPAGEVIYVTLSTTPPVSDEKETEQPADYTDWNKITEQYVFLKSYPPFSGTCTFVGYSDNMFYMAVTIRAKTSDAEKYRAKIGDYGFEDHSSSGNIIYWGPKYGNYYAHISFAASSTTGYTDIMFKNLL
;
A
#
# COMPACT_ATOMS: atom_id res chain seq x y z
N MET A 1 54.57 10.77 6.64
CA MET A 1 54.67 9.74 5.58
C MET A 1 53.36 9.81 4.79
N LYS A 2 53.20 10.69 3.78
CA LYS A 2 53.48 10.53 2.32
C LYS A 2 52.67 9.36 1.73
N ARG A 3 51.70 9.50 0.79
CA ARG A 3 51.48 10.39 -0.38
C ARG A 3 49.95 10.44 -0.74
N PHE A 4 49.33 11.60 -1.02
CA PHE A 4 49.10 12.24 -2.34
C PHE A 4 48.40 11.32 -3.38
N THR A 5 47.31 11.69 -4.06
CA THR A 5 47.22 12.83 -5.02
C THR A 5 45.76 13.14 -5.41
N ARG A 6 45.50 14.43 -5.71
CA ARG A 6 44.33 15.02 -6.37
C ARG A 6 44.07 14.43 -7.77
N ILE A 7 42.83 14.52 -8.29
CA ILE A 7 42.44 15.24 -9.51
C ILE A 7 40.92 15.06 -9.78
N ILE A 8 40.23 16.19 -9.91
CA ILE A 8 38.93 16.34 -10.57
C ILE A 8 39.23 16.78 -12.01
N PHE A 9 38.64 16.14 -13.04
CA PHE A 9 37.88 16.82 -14.13
C PHE A 9 37.37 15.84 -15.20
N ALA A 10 36.07 16.01 -15.54
CA ALA A 10 35.34 15.77 -16.81
C ALA A 10 35.41 14.40 -17.54
N LEU A 11 34.44 13.97 -18.34
CA LEU A 11 32.98 14.13 -18.49
C LEU A 11 32.64 13.23 -19.72
N LEU A 12 31.59 12.41 -19.62
CA LEU A 12 30.79 11.79 -20.71
C LEU A 12 31.47 10.89 -21.77
N VAL A 13 30.98 9.65 -21.92
CA VAL A 13 29.98 9.26 -22.96
C VAL A 13 29.11 8.11 -22.42
N CYS A 14 27.80 8.24 -22.61
CA CYS A 14 26.70 7.36 -22.18
C CYS A 14 26.65 6.01 -22.90
N LEU A 15 26.07 4.99 -22.24
CA LEU A 15 24.99 4.15 -22.80
C LEU A 15 24.33 3.30 -21.69
N MET A 16 23.13 3.76 -21.33
CA MET A 16 21.94 3.09 -20.77
C MET A 16 22.01 1.60 -20.40
N ALA A 17 21.83 1.31 -19.11
CA ALA A 17 20.97 0.24 -18.56
C ALA A 17 20.79 0.49 -17.06
N THR A 18 19.86 1.37 -16.68
CA THR A 18 19.52 1.62 -15.27
C THR A 18 18.66 0.48 -14.73
N ALA A 19 19.30 -0.61 -14.32
CA ALA A 19 18.79 -1.40 -13.21
C ALA A 19 19.18 -0.63 -11.93
N CYS A 20 18.21 0.05 -11.31
CA CYS A 20 18.38 0.59 -9.96
C CYS A 20 18.48 -0.60 -8.99
N LYS A 21 19.67 -1.20 -8.87
CA LYS A 21 20.04 -1.93 -7.65
C LYS A 21 20.22 -0.87 -6.57
N GLY A 22 19.29 -0.85 -5.60
CA GLY A 22 19.45 -0.08 -4.38
C GLY A 22 20.78 -0.41 -3.70
N ILE A 23 21.26 0.48 -2.85
CA ILE A 23 22.58 0.43 -2.21
C ILE A 23 22.76 -0.83 -1.31
N PHE A 24 21.70 -1.62 -1.11
CA PHE A 24 21.70 -2.91 -0.41
C PHE A 24 21.12 -4.00 -1.32
N GLY A 25 21.95 -4.59 -2.18
CA GLY A 25 21.60 -5.90 -2.75
C GLY A 25 21.53 -6.90 -1.60
N ASP A 26 20.38 -7.56 -1.45
CA ASP A 26 20.03 -8.59 -0.45
C ASP A 26 19.04 -8.16 0.65
N TYR A 27 18.79 -6.87 0.89
CA TYR A 27 17.90 -6.42 1.98
C TYR A 27 16.47 -6.99 1.86
N GLU A 28 15.90 -7.02 0.66
CA GLU A 28 14.52 -7.44 0.35
C GLU A 28 14.22 -8.91 0.68
N GLY A 29 15.25 -9.75 0.77
CA GLY A 29 15.13 -11.16 1.16
C GLY A 29 15.38 -11.42 2.65
N THR A 30 15.63 -10.37 3.44
CA THR A 30 15.97 -10.52 4.86
C THR A 30 14.76 -10.51 5.78
N GLU A 31 14.92 -11.11 6.96
CA GLU A 31 13.99 -10.96 8.09
C GLU A 31 13.91 -9.49 8.56
N GLU A 32 15.01 -8.72 8.46
CA GLU A 32 15.02 -7.29 8.79
C GLU A 32 14.06 -6.50 7.89
N PHE A 33 14.03 -6.75 6.58
CA PHE A 33 13.07 -6.13 5.68
C PHE A 33 11.63 -6.53 6.01
N ARG A 34 11.37 -7.80 6.33
CA ARG A 34 10.03 -8.25 6.75
C ARG A 34 9.59 -7.58 8.05
N ASN A 35 10.50 -7.40 9.00
CA ASN A 35 10.23 -6.68 10.24
C ASN A 35 9.94 -5.20 9.97
N ASP A 36 10.72 -4.53 9.13
CA ASP A 36 10.49 -3.12 8.79
C ASP A 36 9.17 -2.92 8.02
N ILE A 37 8.80 -3.86 7.14
CA ILE A 37 7.49 -3.90 6.47
C ILE A 37 6.37 -4.15 7.48
N ALA A 38 6.55 -5.03 8.47
CA ALA A 38 5.56 -5.27 9.52
C ALA A 38 5.35 -4.04 10.42
N VAL A 39 6.43 -3.34 10.78
CA VAL A 39 6.37 -2.07 11.52
C VAL A 39 5.64 -0.99 10.70
N PHE A 40 5.90 -0.94 9.39
CA PHE A 40 5.16 -0.08 8.47
C PHE A 40 3.67 -0.45 8.38
N ALA A 41 3.35 -1.75 8.38
CA ALA A 41 1.98 -2.27 8.38
C ALA A 41 1.23 -1.88 9.65
N ASP A 42 1.82 -2.12 10.82
CA ASP A 42 1.25 -1.78 12.13
C ASP A 42 0.94 -0.27 12.19
N TYR A 43 1.89 0.56 11.77
CA TYR A 43 1.69 1.99 11.66
C TYR A 43 0.50 2.34 10.75
N ALA A 44 0.44 1.75 9.55
CA ALA A 44 -0.62 2.02 8.59
C ALA A 44 -2.00 1.63 9.15
N VAL A 45 -2.11 0.47 9.79
CA VAL A 45 -3.33 -0.04 10.42
C VAL A 45 -3.77 0.87 11.57
N ARG A 46 -2.87 1.23 12.50
CA ARG A 46 -3.20 2.09 13.65
C ARG A 46 -3.59 3.50 13.22
N LYS A 47 -2.91 4.06 12.23
CA LYS A 47 -3.29 5.32 11.59
C LYS A 47 -4.68 5.24 10.97
N GLN A 48 -4.96 4.19 10.19
CA GLN A 48 -6.28 3.98 9.57
C GLN A 48 -7.37 3.86 10.65
N LEU A 49 -7.09 3.15 11.74
CA LEU A 49 -8.00 3.02 12.88
C LEU A 49 -8.34 4.40 13.49
N ILE A 50 -7.33 5.23 13.76
CA ILE A 50 -7.53 6.60 14.29
C ILE A 50 -8.43 7.41 13.35
N VAL A 51 -8.19 7.34 12.04
CA VAL A 51 -8.99 8.06 11.03
C VAL A 51 -10.43 7.55 11.01
N LEU A 52 -10.65 6.23 10.99
CA LEU A 52 -11.98 5.64 10.94
C LEU A 52 -12.76 5.94 12.22
N LYS A 53 -12.13 5.85 13.41
CA LYS A 53 -12.73 6.26 14.68
C LYS A 53 -13.14 7.73 14.67
N TYR A 54 -12.28 8.60 14.13
CA TYR A 54 -12.65 10.01 13.97
C TYR A 54 -13.90 10.18 13.12
N LEU A 55 -13.96 9.51 11.96
CA LEU A 55 -15.13 9.59 11.08
C LEU A 55 -16.38 9.02 11.75
N GLU A 56 -16.26 7.88 12.43
CA GLU A 56 -17.34 7.22 13.17
C GLU A 56 -17.91 8.15 14.27
N TYR A 57 -17.05 8.64 15.17
CA TYR A 57 -17.46 9.44 16.33
C TYR A 57 -17.99 10.82 15.93
N THR A 58 -17.51 11.38 14.83
CA THR A 58 -18.02 12.65 14.31
C THR A 58 -19.24 12.50 13.40
N SER A 59 -19.76 11.28 13.23
CA SER A 59 -20.95 10.98 12.42
C SER A 59 -22.00 10.13 13.16
N ASP A 60 -21.89 10.00 14.48
CA ASP A 60 -22.77 9.18 15.33
C ASP A 60 -22.83 7.73 14.80
N GLY A 61 -21.69 7.08 14.63
CA GLY A 61 -21.61 5.71 14.11
C GLY A 61 -22.03 5.62 12.64
N PHE A 62 -21.65 6.62 11.83
CA PHE A 62 -22.04 6.74 10.41
C PHE A 62 -23.56 6.84 10.16
N THR A 63 -24.36 7.14 11.18
CA THR A 63 -25.80 7.37 11.02
C THR A 63 -26.12 8.78 10.53
N ARG A 64 -25.15 9.69 10.59
CA ARG A 64 -25.25 11.09 10.12
C ARG A 64 -24.17 11.37 9.10
N ASP A 65 -24.30 12.49 8.39
CA ASP A 65 -23.24 12.92 7.49
C ASP A 65 -21.95 13.22 8.26
N ILE A 66 -20.82 13.09 7.57
CA ILE A 66 -19.49 13.27 8.18
C ILE A 66 -19.38 14.66 8.82
N LEU A 67 -18.94 14.69 10.08
CA LEU A 67 -18.86 15.87 10.98
C LEU A 67 -20.20 16.45 11.45
N GLN A 68 -21.33 15.77 11.25
CA GLN A 68 -22.65 16.21 11.72
C GLN A 68 -23.11 15.48 13.01
N GLY A 69 -22.27 14.62 13.58
CA GLY A 69 -22.49 13.93 14.84
C GLY A 69 -22.10 14.73 16.09
N THR A 70 -22.37 14.15 17.25
CA THR A 70 -22.03 14.67 18.58
C THR A 70 -21.08 13.72 19.30
N VAL A 71 -19.90 14.22 19.62
CA VAL A 71 -18.83 13.48 20.28
C VAL A 71 -19.10 13.39 21.78
N SER A 72 -19.17 12.17 22.28
CA SER A 72 -19.26 11.85 23.71
C SER A 72 -17.90 11.89 24.42
N ALA A 73 -17.93 11.87 25.75
CA ALA A 73 -16.73 11.80 26.57
C ALA A 73 -15.93 10.51 26.35
N ASP A 74 -16.63 9.38 26.17
CA ASP A 74 -16.01 8.07 25.98
C ASP A 74 -15.33 7.98 24.61
N GLU A 75 -15.99 8.49 23.55
CA GLU A 75 -15.42 8.56 22.20
C GLU A 75 -14.19 9.48 22.14
N TYR A 76 -14.22 10.60 22.88
CA TYR A 76 -13.07 11.49 23.03
C TYR A 76 -11.90 10.77 23.72
N ASP A 77 -12.14 10.08 24.84
CA ASP A 77 -11.11 9.33 25.57
C ASP A 77 -10.48 8.26 24.68
N ASP A 78 -11.31 7.46 24.00
CA ASP A 78 -10.88 6.35 23.17
C ASP A 78 -10.09 6.80 21.92
N PHE A 79 -10.51 7.89 21.27
CA PHE A 79 -9.77 8.46 20.14
C PHE A 79 -8.38 8.93 20.57
N PHE A 80 -8.27 9.78 21.60
CA PHE A 80 -6.98 10.30 22.03
C PHE A 80 -6.12 9.26 22.74
N LYS A 81 -6.72 8.21 23.30
CA LYS A 81 -5.98 7.03 23.77
C LYS A 81 -5.33 6.29 22.61
N SER A 82 -6.06 6.07 21.52
CA SER A 82 -5.51 5.44 20.31
C SER A 82 -4.33 6.23 19.74
N VAL A 83 -4.40 7.57 19.79
CA VAL A 83 -3.27 8.45 19.43
C VAL A 83 -2.10 8.31 20.41
N ALA A 84 -2.36 8.33 21.71
CA ALA A 84 -1.33 8.22 22.75
C ALA A 84 -0.59 6.87 22.71
N ASP A 85 -1.30 5.78 22.40
CA ASP A 85 -0.75 4.42 22.31
C ASP A 85 0.27 4.27 21.17
N MET A 86 0.21 5.13 20.14
CA MET A 86 1.20 5.14 19.05
C MET A 86 2.49 5.90 19.41
N VAL A 87 2.44 6.85 20.35
CA VAL A 87 3.57 7.74 20.67
C VAL A 87 4.85 6.99 21.05
N PRO A 88 4.82 5.91 21.87
CA PRO A 88 6.02 5.16 22.24
C PRO A 88 6.75 4.49 21.07
N TYR A 89 6.06 4.26 19.94
CA TYR A 89 6.58 3.53 18.78
C TYR A 89 7.09 4.44 17.65
N ILE A 90 7.04 5.76 17.83
CA ILE A 90 7.43 6.72 16.79
C ILE A 90 8.87 6.51 16.31
N GLU A 91 9.82 6.25 17.22
CA GLU A 91 11.21 6.01 16.85
C GLU A 91 11.38 4.75 15.99
N ASP A 92 10.61 3.68 16.30
CA ASP A 92 10.62 2.44 15.53
C ASP A 92 10.03 2.66 14.13
N TYR A 93 8.92 3.41 14.04
CA TYR A 93 8.32 3.77 12.75
C TYR A 93 9.27 4.63 11.90
N GLU A 94 9.89 5.66 12.48
CA GLU A 94 10.86 6.50 11.77
C GLU A 94 12.08 5.71 11.28
N LYS A 95 12.56 4.75 12.08
CA LYS A 95 13.66 3.87 11.71
C LYS A 95 13.27 2.99 10.54
N ALA A 96 12.13 2.30 10.60
CA ALA A 96 11.65 1.44 9.53
C ALA A 96 11.45 2.22 8.22
N PHE A 97 10.83 3.42 8.26
CA PHE A 97 10.62 4.23 7.06
C PHE A 97 11.95 4.65 6.44
N LYS A 98 12.93 4.99 7.28
CA LYS A 98 14.26 5.36 6.82
C LYS A 98 15.00 4.21 6.16
N THR A 99 14.90 2.99 6.68
CA THR A 99 15.51 1.81 6.06
C THR A 99 14.81 1.48 4.73
N LEU A 100 13.48 1.44 4.74
CA LEU A 100 12.66 1.18 3.56
C LEU A 100 12.89 2.21 2.44
N GLU A 101 12.96 3.51 2.76
CA GLU A 101 13.24 4.55 1.77
C GLU A 101 14.66 4.42 1.19
N LYS A 102 15.66 4.07 2.02
CA LYS A 102 17.04 3.84 1.57
C LYS A 102 17.21 2.59 0.70
N SER A 103 16.36 1.59 0.87
CA SER A 103 16.41 0.36 0.07
C SER A 103 16.15 0.62 -1.42
N GLY A 104 15.45 1.71 -1.76
CA GLY A 104 15.04 2.01 -3.13
C GLY A 104 13.81 1.25 -3.60
N ILE A 105 13.25 0.34 -2.79
CA ILE A 105 11.95 -0.31 -3.03
C ILE A 105 10.84 0.72 -3.11
N LEU A 106 10.92 1.72 -2.24
CA LEU A 106 10.02 2.86 -2.22
C LEU A 106 10.75 3.96 -3.00
N THR A 107 10.79 3.83 -4.33
CA THR A 107 11.56 4.73 -5.20
C THR A 107 11.21 6.19 -4.92
N SER A 108 12.24 7.05 -4.87
CA SER A 108 12.17 8.48 -4.59
C SER A 108 11.60 9.30 -5.76
N ILE A 109 10.58 8.78 -6.44
CA ILE A 109 9.99 9.45 -7.59
C ILE A 109 8.74 10.18 -7.12
N SER A 110 8.85 11.51 -7.05
CA SER A 110 7.74 12.47 -6.92
C SER A 110 6.96 12.51 -5.60
N THR A 111 7.30 11.74 -4.59
CA THR A 111 6.70 11.87 -3.25
C THR A 111 7.62 12.77 -2.41
N LYS A 112 7.11 13.50 -1.42
CA LYS A 112 8.00 14.24 -0.49
C LYS A 112 8.91 13.28 0.33
N GLY A 113 8.71 11.95 0.20
CA GLY A 113 9.35 10.85 0.95
C GLY A 113 8.40 10.33 2.04
N LEU A 114 8.35 9.00 2.27
CA LEU A 114 7.53 8.39 3.33
C LEU A 114 7.88 8.95 4.71
N ILE A 115 9.15 9.25 4.94
CA ILE A 115 9.62 9.94 6.14
C ILE A 115 8.98 11.33 6.25
N SER A 116 8.81 12.07 5.16
CA SER A 116 8.24 13.41 5.21
C SER A 116 6.73 13.40 5.49
N SER A 117 5.99 12.47 4.89
CA SER A 117 4.55 12.30 5.09
C SER A 117 4.28 11.76 6.50
N GLY A 118 5.07 10.77 6.94
CA GLY A 118 5.03 10.25 8.30
C GLY A 118 5.36 11.31 9.35
N LYS A 119 6.34 12.20 9.09
CA LYS A 119 6.71 13.30 10.00
C LYS A 119 5.57 14.26 10.31
N ALA A 120 4.73 14.59 9.33
CA ALA A 120 3.58 15.46 9.59
C ALA A 120 2.63 14.80 10.59
N PHE A 121 2.30 13.53 10.38
CA PHE A 121 1.45 12.77 11.29
C PHE A 121 2.10 12.54 12.67
N PHE A 122 3.38 12.17 12.73
CA PHE A 122 4.14 12.04 13.99
C PHE A 122 4.21 13.36 14.76
N SER A 123 4.45 14.47 14.06
CA SER A 123 4.44 15.81 14.64
C SER A 123 3.06 16.19 15.16
N TRP A 124 1.98 15.78 14.48
CA TRP A 124 0.63 16.00 14.96
C TRP A 124 0.36 15.18 16.24
N MET A 125 0.73 13.89 16.28
CA MET A 125 0.54 13.00 17.43
C MET A 125 1.30 13.48 18.66
N THR A 126 2.61 13.74 18.51
CA THR A 126 3.45 14.26 19.60
C THR A 126 3.00 15.66 20.05
N GLY A 127 2.57 16.49 19.10
CA GLY A 127 2.02 17.81 19.40
C GLY A 127 0.66 17.76 20.11
N SER A 128 -0.11 16.68 19.95
CA SER A 128 -1.46 16.56 20.52
C SER A 128 -1.46 16.56 22.04
N GLY A 129 -0.52 15.82 22.63
CA GLY A 129 -0.34 15.79 24.08
C GLY A 129 0.00 17.18 24.64
N LYS A 130 0.95 17.87 24.01
CA LYS A 130 1.31 19.25 24.37
C LYS A 130 0.13 20.23 24.27
N ARG A 131 -0.64 20.19 23.18
CA ARG A 131 -1.83 21.05 23.02
C ARG A 131 -2.86 20.77 24.10
N SER A 132 -3.08 19.49 24.42
CA SER A 132 -4.01 19.09 25.48
C SER A 132 -3.54 19.54 26.87
N ARG A 133 -2.23 19.46 27.14
CA ARG A 133 -1.63 20.05 28.34
C ARG A 133 -1.89 21.55 28.42
N GLU A 134 -1.64 22.27 27.33
CA GLU A 134 -1.88 23.71 27.27
C GLU A 134 -3.35 24.08 27.53
N ARG A 135 -4.30 23.26 27.09
CA ARG A 135 -5.73 23.42 27.40
C ARG A 135 -6.01 23.20 28.89
N VAL A 136 -5.50 22.11 29.49
CA VAL A 136 -5.65 21.86 30.93
C VAL A 136 -5.10 23.02 31.74
N LEU A 137 -3.88 23.49 31.45
CA LEU A 137 -3.26 24.61 32.17
C LEU A 137 -4.01 25.92 31.96
N THR A 138 -4.52 26.16 30.74
CA THR A 138 -5.32 27.34 30.43
C THR A 138 -6.57 27.38 31.29
N VAL A 139 -7.35 26.28 31.34
CA VAL A 139 -8.57 26.23 32.13
C VAL A 139 -8.25 26.29 33.62
N ALA A 140 -7.32 25.46 34.11
CA ALA A 140 -6.95 25.38 35.51
C ALA A 140 -6.41 26.71 36.08
N SER A 141 -5.75 27.54 35.27
CA SER A 141 -5.26 28.87 35.69
C SER A 141 -6.37 29.90 35.94
N ASN A 142 -7.60 29.64 35.50
CA ASN A 142 -8.76 30.50 35.73
C ASN A 142 -9.65 30.01 36.88
N LEU A 143 -9.29 28.89 37.52
CA LEU A 143 -10.04 28.32 38.63
C LEU A 143 -9.63 28.89 39.99
N SER A 144 -10.53 28.78 40.97
CA SER A 144 -10.16 29.06 42.36
C SER A 144 -9.16 28.00 42.89
N PRO A 145 -8.39 28.29 43.96
CA PRO A 145 -7.52 27.29 44.56
C PRO A 145 -8.25 26.02 44.99
N ALA A 146 -9.50 26.13 45.47
CA ALA A 146 -10.28 24.98 45.92
C ALA A 146 -10.66 24.06 44.76
N ASP A 147 -11.14 24.63 43.66
CA ASP A 147 -11.51 23.86 42.46
C ASP A 147 -10.27 23.23 41.82
N ARG A 148 -9.14 23.95 41.82
CA ARG A 148 -7.85 23.42 41.34
C ARG A 148 -7.37 22.22 42.16
N SER A 149 -7.52 22.26 43.49
CA SER A 149 -7.25 21.10 44.35
C SER A 149 -8.21 19.94 44.09
N GLU A 150 -9.45 20.22 43.73
CA GLU A 150 -10.42 19.17 43.38
C GLU A 150 -10.00 18.39 42.13
N LEU A 151 -9.46 19.06 41.10
CA LEU A 151 -8.92 18.40 39.91
C LEU A 151 -7.84 17.37 40.28
N TYR A 152 -6.87 17.76 41.11
CA TYR A 152 -5.84 16.84 41.60
C TYR A 152 -6.44 15.67 42.39
N ASN A 153 -7.47 15.93 43.19
CA ASN A 153 -8.10 14.90 44.00
C ASN A 153 -8.82 13.84 43.17
N LYS A 154 -9.39 14.24 42.03
CA LYS A 154 -10.15 13.41 41.09
C LYS A 154 -9.30 12.75 39.99
N LEU A 155 -7.99 12.99 39.96
CA LEU A 155 -7.08 12.27 39.06
C LEU A 155 -7.23 10.75 39.20
N ARG A 156 -7.19 10.05 38.07
CA ARG A 156 -7.11 8.58 38.06
C ARG A 156 -5.92 8.10 38.89
N SER A 157 -6.11 6.98 39.57
CA SER A 157 -5.17 6.46 40.57
C SER A 157 -3.75 6.26 40.04
N GLU A 158 -3.64 5.80 38.80
CA GLU A 158 -2.41 5.53 38.06
C GLU A 158 -1.62 6.81 37.73
N TRP A 159 -2.29 7.95 37.56
CA TRP A 159 -1.64 9.22 37.30
C TRP A 159 -1.30 9.93 38.61
N LYS A 160 -2.21 9.87 39.58
CA LYS A 160 -2.00 10.41 40.92
C LYS A 160 -0.80 9.74 41.60
N GLY A 161 -0.65 8.42 41.44
CA GLY A 161 0.50 7.65 41.93
C GLY A 161 1.86 8.04 41.32
N LYS A 162 1.88 8.76 40.19
CA LYS A 162 3.11 9.32 39.60
C LYS A 162 3.53 10.66 40.24
N THR A 163 2.80 11.13 41.24
CA THR A 163 3.00 12.44 41.88
C THR A 163 3.11 12.28 43.39
N SER A 164 3.94 13.11 44.02
CA SER A 164 4.14 13.13 45.47
C SER A 164 3.19 14.09 46.21
N SER A 165 2.60 15.06 45.50
CA SER A 165 1.68 16.06 46.03
C SER A 165 0.94 16.78 44.89
N GLU A 166 -0.05 17.61 45.22
CA GLU A 166 -0.69 18.51 44.25
C GLU A 166 0.32 19.45 43.58
N SER A 167 1.25 20.03 44.35
CA SER A 167 2.27 20.92 43.80
C SER A 167 3.21 20.20 42.83
N ASP A 168 3.56 18.94 43.13
CA ASP A 168 4.35 18.10 42.23
C ASP A 168 3.58 17.76 40.95
N PHE A 169 2.29 17.42 41.08
CA PHE A 169 1.42 17.21 39.92
C PHE A 169 1.41 18.40 38.97
N TRP A 170 1.13 19.62 39.46
CA TRP A 170 1.07 20.80 38.61
C TRP A 170 2.41 21.13 37.96
N LYS A 171 3.52 20.96 38.70
CA LYS A 171 4.87 21.16 38.14
C LYS A 171 5.18 20.16 37.02
N LYS A 172 4.85 18.89 37.22
CA LYS A 172 4.99 17.83 36.20
C LYS A 172 4.09 18.08 35.00
N MET A 173 2.86 18.53 35.24
CA MET A 173 1.93 18.93 34.20
C MET A 173 2.50 20.09 33.37
N GLU A 174 3.04 21.13 34.00
CA GLU A 174 3.69 22.26 33.32
C GLU A 174 4.94 21.83 32.50
N ASN A 175 5.70 20.87 33.00
CA ASN A 175 6.91 20.35 32.35
C ASN A 175 6.63 19.40 31.17
N GLY A 176 5.42 18.88 31.06
CA GLY A 176 5.03 17.94 30.00
C GLY A 176 5.16 16.47 30.33
N ASP A 177 5.41 16.12 31.59
CA ASP A 177 5.55 14.74 32.05
C ASP A 177 4.26 13.91 31.84
N PHE A 178 3.13 14.60 31.64
CA PHE A 178 1.82 14.01 31.40
C PHE A 178 1.28 14.27 29.99
N ASP A 179 2.12 14.68 29.01
CA ASP A 179 1.64 15.01 27.66
C ASP A 179 0.83 13.86 27.03
N THR A 180 1.24 12.60 27.22
CA THR A 180 0.50 11.43 26.69
C THR A 180 -0.81 11.13 27.44
N GLN A 181 -1.04 11.69 28.63
CA GLN A 181 -2.28 11.55 29.41
C GLN A 181 -3.14 12.82 29.39
N ALA A 182 -2.60 13.94 28.91
CA ALA A 182 -3.23 15.25 29.01
C ALA A 182 -4.62 15.32 28.34
N PRO A 183 -4.88 14.66 27.18
CA PRO A 183 -6.23 14.61 26.61
C PRO A 183 -7.23 13.93 27.56
N GLN A 184 -6.88 12.78 28.13
CA GLN A 184 -7.76 12.04 29.03
C GLN A 184 -7.97 12.81 30.35
N MET A 185 -6.92 13.48 30.87
CA MET A 185 -7.06 14.37 32.02
C MET A 185 -8.01 15.53 31.72
N PHE A 186 -7.92 16.14 30.54
CA PHE A 186 -8.83 17.21 30.12
C PHE A 186 -10.29 16.72 30.09
N ASN A 187 -10.52 15.55 29.51
CA ASN A 187 -11.83 14.91 29.47
C ASN A 187 -12.37 14.63 30.89
N ASP A 188 -11.59 13.95 31.72
CA ASP A 188 -11.96 13.64 33.11
C ASP A 188 -12.28 14.91 33.91
N PHE A 189 -11.52 15.99 33.72
CA PHE A 189 -11.79 17.26 34.40
C PHE A 189 -13.08 17.91 33.90
N GLN A 190 -13.41 17.84 32.62
CA GLN A 190 -14.71 18.32 32.12
C GLN A 190 -15.89 17.50 32.64
N GLN A 191 -15.73 16.18 32.79
CA GLN A 191 -16.82 15.33 33.29
C GLN A 191 -17.00 15.45 34.79
N ASN A 192 -15.90 15.60 35.53
CA ASN A 192 -15.91 15.44 36.97
C ASN A 192 -15.79 16.76 37.73
N ASN A 193 -15.59 17.92 37.10
CA ASN A 193 -15.54 19.21 37.77
C ASN A 193 -16.35 20.27 37.00
N GLU A 194 -17.44 20.75 37.61
CA GLU A 194 -18.40 21.67 36.99
C GLU A 194 -17.75 22.99 36.59
N GLU A 195 -16.91 23.58 37.46
CA GLU A 195 -16.26 24.87 37.19
C GLU A 195 -15.25 24.77 36.04
N PHE A 196 -14.51 23.66 35.96
CA PHE A 196 -13.61 23.37 34.84
C PHE A 196 -14.40 23.19 33.54
N ALA A 197 -15.55 22.51 33.59
CA ALA A 197 -16.43 22.35 32.43
C ALA A 197 -16.99 23.70 31.94
N LEU A 198 -17.54 24.51 32.84
CA LEU A 198 -18.06 25.85 32.54
C LEU A 198 -16.97 26.77 32.00
N THR A 199 -15.82 26.82 32.68
CA THR A 199 -14.66 27.59 32.22
C THR A 199 -14.19 27.11 30.85
N SER A 200 -14.16 25.79 30.61
CA SER A 200 -13.80 25.25 29.30
C SER A 200 -14.74 25.72 28.19
N VAL A 201 -16.06 25.68 28.44
CA VAL A 201 -17.09 26.17 27.50
C VAL A 201 -16.89 27.66 27.22
N ASP A 202 -16.65 28.48 28.24
CA ASP A 202 -16.41 29.92 28.11
C ASP A 202 -15.16 30.25 27.28
N LYS A 203 -14.12 29.42 27.39
CA LYS A 203 -12.92 29.51 26.56
C LYS A 203 -13.11 28.90 25.16
N GLY A 204 -14.24 28.24 24.91
CA GLY A 204 -14.57 27.58 23.64
C GLY A 204 -13.89 26.22 23.44
N LEU A 205 -13.46 25.57 24.52
CA LEU A 205 -12.70 24.32 24.55
C LEU A 205 -13.61 23.12 24.87
N THR A 206 -14.68 22.91 24.10
CA THR A 206 -15.54 21.72 24.29
C THR A 206 -14.92 20.49 23.63
N LEU A 207 -15.25 19.29 24.12
CA LEU A 207 -14.80 18.02 23.51
C LEU A 207 -15.15 17.96 22.01
N GLN A 208 -16.38 18.34 21.64
CA GLN A 208 -16.83 18.42 20.25
C GLN A 208 -15.89 19.25 19.39
N ARG A 209 -15.57 20.48 19.83
CA ARG A 209 -14.75 21.41 19.04
C ARG A 209 -13.32 20.91 18.90
N ILE A 210 -12.75 20.40 20.00
CA ILE A 210 -11.40 19.84 20.00
C ILE A 210 -11.33 18.64 19.07
N MET A 211 -12.28 17.71 19.18
CA MET A 211 -12.33 16.52 18.34
C MET A 211 -12.48 16.88 16.87
N VAL A 212 -13.46 17.71 16.49
CA VAL A 212 -13.69 18.12 15.09
C VAL A 212 -12.47 18.80 14.50
N LEU A 213 -11.78 19.67 15.24
CA LEU A 213 -10.69 20.46 14.66
C LEU A 213 -9.35 19.72 14.71
N GLU A 214 -9.02 19.09 15.85
CA GLU A 214 -7.77 18.36 16.03
C GLU A 214 -7.77 17.01 15.35
N GLY A 215 -8.89 16.31 15.39
CA GLY A 215 -9.11 15.10 14.62
C GLY A 215 -9.05 15.39 13.11
N ALA A 216 -9.67 16.48 12.63
CA ALA A 216 -9.57 16.86 11.21
C ALA A 216 -8.13 17.12 10.74
N GLU A 217 -7.32 17.83 11.54
CA GLU A 217 -5.91 18.03 11.23
C GLU A 217 -5.12 16.71 11.29
N GLY A 218 -5.49 15.81 12.21
CA GLY A 218 -4.95 14.46 12.29
C GLY A 218 -5.26 13.65 11.04
N VAL A 219 -6.51 13.71 10.56
CA VAL A 219 -6.91 13.08 9.30
C VAL A 219 -6.16 13.70 8.14
N LYS A 220 -6.04 15.02 8.03
CA LYS A 220 -5.23 15.68 7.00
C LYS A 220 -3.78 15.23 7.00
N SER A 221 -3.11 15.30 8.15
CA SER A 221 -1.71 14.89 8.30
C SER A 221 -1.52 13.39 8.03
N GLY A 222 -2.49 12.57 8.44
CA GLY A 222 -2.51 11.14 8.20
C GLY A 222 -2.91 10.78 6.76
N ALA A 223 -3.63 11.65 6.04
CA ALA A 223 -4.09 11.39 4.69
C ALA A 223 -3.07 11.68 3.62
N GLU A 224 -2.18 12.66 3.83
CA GLU A 224 -0.95 12.81 3.03
C GLU A 224 -0.17 11.49 2.95
N LEU A 225 -0.41 10.60 3.92
CA LEU A 225 0.09 9.24 4.00
C LEU A 225 -0.97 8.15 3.72
N MET A 226 -2.28 8.34 3.94
CA MET A 226 -3.31 7.37 3.50
C MET A 226 -3.37 7.27 2.00
N THR A 227 -3.19 8.38 1.30
CA THR A 227 -2.99 8.33 -0.14
C THR A 227 -1.71 7.57 -0.53
N ASP A 228 -0.87 7.18 0.43
CA ASP A 228 0.34 6.36 0.27
C ASP A 228 0.19 4.88 0.70
N VAL A 229 -0.90 4.49 1.38
CA VAL A 229 -1.11 3.12 1.91
C VAL A 229 -2.60 2.83 2.03
N ILE A 230 -3.24 2.27 0.99
CA ILE A 230 -4.70 2.06 0.98
C ILE A 230 -5.15 0.61 1.21
N SER A 231 -4.27 -0.40 1.22
CA SER A 231 -4.75 -1.77 1.46
C SER A 231 -3.78 -2.65 2.23
N THR A 232 -3.67 -2.46 3.55
CA THR A 232 -3.00 -3.47 4.40
C THR A 232 -3.96 -4.63 4.64
N ALA A 233 -3.90 -5.64 3.78
CA ALA A 233 -4.67 -6.86 3.94
C ALA A 233 -3.79 -8.02 4.37
N THR A 234 -3.35 -8.03 5.63
CA THR A 234 -3.19 -9.28 6.42
C THR A 234 -2.76 -9.02 7.87
N PRO A 235 -3.01 -9.99 8.76
CA PRO A 235 -2.75 -9.91 10.19
C PRO A 235 -1.27 -10.17 10.50
N LEU A 236 -0.46 -9.12 10.55
CA LEU A 236 0.94 -9.20 11.01
C LEU A 236 1.21 -8.27 12.21
N GLY A 237 0.25 -8.22 13.13
CA GLY A 237 0.30 -7.47 14.40
C GLY A 237 -1.02 -7.64 15.16
N ASP A 238 -1.05 -7.32 16.47
CA ASP A 238 -2.16 -7.53 17.41
C ASP A 238 -3.54 -7.50 16.72
N GLY A 239 -4.10 -8.68 16.43
CA GLY A 239 -5.21 -8.85 15.48
C GLY A 239 -6.49 -8.07 15.78
N MET A 240 -6.59 -7.41 16.93
CA MET A 240 -7.70 -6.54 17.31
C MET A 240 -7.76 -5.25 16.47
N ALA A 241 -6.64 -4.58 16.20
CA ALA A 241 -6.66 -3.30 15.48
C ALA A 241 -7.04 -3.49 14.00
N ALA A 242 -6.47 -4.51 13.34
CA ALA A 242 -6.82 -4.87 11.97
C ALA A 242 -8.29 -5.31 11.84
N ALA A 243 -8.81 -6.09 12.81
CA ALA A 243 -10.22 -6.47 12.84
C ALA A 243 -11.15 -5.26 13.01
N GLN A 244 -10.79 -4.32 13.89
CA GLN A 244 -11.55 -3.08 14.07
C GLN A 244 -11.54 -2.21 12.80
N VAL A 245 -10.39 -2.07 12.14
CA VAL A 245 -10.31 -1.37 10.84
C VAL A 245 -11.24 -2.04 9.82
N GLY A 246 -11.19 -3.37 9.69
CA GLY A 246 -12.06 -4.10 8.77
C GLY A 246 -13.55 -3.86 9.06
N GLN A 247 -13.95 -3.92 10.34
CA GLN A 247 -15.34 -3.67 10.75
C GLN A 247 -15.77 -2.23 10.48
N LEU A 248 -14.98 -1.24 10.89
CA LEU A 248 -15.30 0.17 10.69
C LEU A 248 -15.34 0.56 9.22
N THR A 249 -14.46 -0.01 8.39
CA THR A 249 -14.51 0.15 6.94
C THR A 249 -15.80 -0.43 6.37
N LEU A 250 -16.21 -1.62 6.82
CA LEU A 250 -17.47 -2.25 6.39
C LEU A 250 -18.70 -1.45 6.85
N ASP A 251 -18.67 -0.92 8.06
CA ASP A 251 -19.74 -0.07 8.60
C ASP A 251 -19.87 1.22 7.78
N LEU A 252 -18.75 1.89 7.49
CA LEU A 252 -18.73 3.07 6.62
C LEU A 252 -19.17 2.74 5.19
N TYR A 253 -18.75 1.60 4.64
CA TYR A 253 -19.16 1.14 3.31
C TYR A 253 -20.69 0.97 3.23
N ASN A 254 -21.29 0.33 4.24
CA ASN A 254 -22.73 0.10 4.31
C ASN A 254 -23.54 1.32 4.80
N ALA A 255 -22.87 2.38 5.25
CA ALA A 255 -23.53 3.54 5.82
C ALA A 255 -24.15 4.47 4.77
N ASN A 256 -25.30 5.04 5.13
CA ASN A 256 -25.96 6.11 4.38
C ASN A 256 -25.31 7.49 4.60
N SER A 257 -24.28 7.60 5.45
CA SER A 257 -23.54 8.84 5.67
C SER A 257 -22.86 9.32 4.38
N ASN A 258 -23.01 10.61 4.07
CA ASN A 258 -22.36 11.23 2.92
C ASN A 258 -21.17 12.09 3.34
N ALA A 259 -20.14 12.14 2.50
CA ALA A 259 -19.03 13.09 2.60
C ALA A 259 -19.27 14.31 1.70
N ASP A 260 -20.37 15.04 1.95
CA ASP A 260 -20.68 16.27 1.22
C ASP A 260 -19.74 17.40 1.63
N ARG A 261 -19.00 17.95 0.64
CA ARG A 261 -17.97 18.97 0.90
C ARG A 261 -18.53 20.22 1.58
N ALA A 262 -19.73 20.67 1.20
CA ALA A 262 -20.32 21.88 1.75
C ALA A 262 -20.74 21.67 3.22
N LYS A 263 -21.29 20.50 3.55
CA LYS A 263 -21.63 20.14 4.93
C LYS A 263 -20.39 20.00 5.81
N ILE A 264 -19.34 19.35 5.32
CA ILE A 264 -18.06 19.24 6.05
C ILE A 264 -17.46 20.63 6.29
N ALA A 265 -17.40 21.49 5.26
CA ALA A 265 -16.89 22.85 5.39
C ALA A 265 -17.70 23.67 6.41
N THR A 266 -19.02 23.55 6.38
CA THR A 266 -19.93 24.22 7.32
C THR A 266 -19.70 23.74 8.75
N ALA A 267 -19.50 22.43 8.97
CA ALA A 267 -19.21 21.88 10.30
C ALA A 267 -17.88 22.40 10.86
N ILE A 268 -16.82 22.42 10.03
CA ILE A 268 -15.52 22.95 10.44
C ILE A 268 -15.62 24.45 10.77
N ALA A 269 -16.24 25.24 9.88
CA ALA A 269 -16.43 26.67 10.09
C ALA A 269 -17.25 26.98 11.36
N SER A 270 -18.28 26.19 11.64
CA SER A 270 -19.11 26.35 12.84
C SER A 270 -18.35 26.02 14.13
N ASN A 271 -17.45 25.04 14.10
CA ASN A 271 -16.61 24.70 15.26
C ASN A 271 -15.46 25.70 15.47
N LEU A 272 -14.99 26.35 14.39
CA LEU A 272 -14.09 27.51 14.48
C LEU A 272 -14.80 28.73 15.08
N ALA A 273 -16.06 28.95 14.74
CA ALA A 273 -16.85 30.07 15.21
C ALA A 273 -17.03 30.03 16.74
N GLY A 274 -16.38 30.97 17.44
CA GLY A 274 -16.49 31.09 18.89
C GLY A 274 -15.39 30.39 19.69
N MET A 275 -14.29 29.96 19.06
CA MET A 275 -13.02 29.82 19.77
C MET A 275 -12.55 31.21 20.20
N LYS A 276 -12.60 31.49 21.51
CA LYS A 276 -12.32 32.83 22.06
C LYS A 276 -10.92 32.99 22.66
N TRP A 277 -10.00 32.05 22.42
CA TRP A 277 -8.64 32.06 22.97
C TRP A 277 -7.59 31.67 21.93
N LYS A 278 -6.31 31.86 22.25
CA LYS A 278 -5.12 31.45 21.49
C LYS A 278 -5.00 29.91 21.44
N ASP A 279 -6.05 29.20 21.03
CA ASP A 279 -5.93 27.76 20.81
C ASP A 279 -4.90 27.56 19.68
N PRO A 280 -3.81 26.81 19.93
CA PRO A 280 -2.77 26.58 18.94
C PRO A 280 -3.31 25.98 17.63
N ILE A 281 -4.49 25.35 17.65
CA ILE A 281 -5.08 24.74 16.46
C ILE A 281 -5.56 25.72 15.41
N LEU A 282 -5.95 26.94 15.81
CA LEU A 282 -6.34 28.00 14.86
C LEU A 282 -5.19 28.37 13.93
N GLY A 283 -3.95 28.31 14.44
CA GLY A 283 -2.75 28.53 13.64
C GLY A 283 -2.37 27.35 12.74
N ILE A 284 -2.86 26.14 13.04
CA ILE A 284 -2.52 24.90 12.33
C ILE A 284 -3.45 24.67 11.13
N ILE A 285 -4.75 24.94 11.29
CA ILE A 285 -5.73 24.77 10.21
C ILE A 285 -5.48 25.75 9.06
N GLY A 286 -4.79 26.88 9.29
CA GLY A 286 -4.29 27.74 8.20
C GLY A 286 -5.36 28.58 7.47
N GLY A 287 -6.50 28.82 8.11
CA GLY A 287 -7.62 29.58 7.54
C GLY A 287 -8.33 28.84 6.39
N ASP A 288 -9.02 29.58 5.53
CA ASP A 288 -9.92 29.00 4.51
C ASP A 288 -9.23 28.00 3.58
N ALA A 289 -8.00 28.28 3.14
CA ALA A 289 -7.24 27.40 2.25
C ALA A 289 -6.92 26.04 2.90
N GLY A 290 -6.67 26.00 4.22
CA GLY A 290 -6.46 24.74 4.91
C GLY A 290 -7.75 24.04 5.29
N VAL A 291 -8.86 24.76 5.50
CA VAL A 291 -10.20 24.16 5.62
C VAL A 291 -10.56 23.42 4.33
N ASP A 292 -10.36 24.03 3.16
CA ASP A 292 -10.63 23.39 1.87
C ASP A 292 -9.82 22.10 1.68
N LEU A 293 -8.55 22.12 2.08
CA LEU A 293 -7.68 20.94 2.03
C LEU A 293 -8.16 19.82 2.97
N VAL A 294 -8.55 20.15 4.21
CA VAL A 294 -9.15 19.19 5.15
C VAL A 294 -10.43 18.58 4.57
N VAL A 295 -11.28 19.41 3.97
CA VAL A 295 -12.55 18.96 3.36
C VAL A 295 -12.29 18.01 2.18
N GLU A 296 -11.36 18.36 1.29
CA GLU A 296 -10.98 17.50 0.17
C GLU A 296 -10.43 16.16 0.66
N THR A 297 -9.56 16.20 1.67
CA THR A 297 -8.99 15.01 2.29
C THR A 297 -10.05 14.10 2.92
N LEU A 298 -10.95 14.64 3.75
CA LEU A 298 -11.99 13.84 4.41
C LEU A 298 -12.89 13.16 3.38
N LYS A 299 -13.22 13.88 2.30
CA LYS A 299 -13.97 13.31 1.19
C LYS A 299 -13.21 12.18 0.50
N GLU A 300 -11.94 12.40 0.18
CA GLU A 300 -11.08 11.39 -0.46
C GLU A 300 -11.01 10.10 0.39
N THR A 301 -10.80 10.23 1.70
CA THR A 301 -10.77 9.08 2.62
C THR A 301 -12.06 8.28 2.60
N VAL A 302 -13.22 8.95 2.60
CA VAL A 302 -14.52 8.27 2.55
C VAL A 302 -14.77 7.63 1.20
N ASP A 303 -14.45 8.31 0.10
CA ASP A 303 -14.60 7.76 -1.26
C ASP A 303 -13.74 6.51 -1.44
N VAL A 304 -12.52 6.51 -0.90
CA VAL A 304 -11.64 5.32 -0.89
C VAL A 304 -12.26 4.18 -0.10
N ALA A 305 -12.70 4.42 1.14
CA ALA A 305 -13.28 3.39 1.99
C ALA A 305 -14.58 2.79 1.41
N LYS A 306 -15.32 3.57 0.62
CA LYS A 306 -16.54 3.13 -0.07
C LYS A 306 -16.27 2.45 -1.42
N THR A 307 -15.04 2.45 -1.94
CA THR A 307 -14.75 1.85 -3.26
C THR A 307 -14.59 0.32 -3.16
N ASP A 308 -15.25 -0.40 -4.05
CA ASP A 308 -15.03 -1.81 -4.36
C ASP A 308 -15.03 -2.06 -5.87
N ALA A 309 -14.92 -3.33 -6.28
CA ALA A 309 -14.92 -3.71 -7.70
C ALA A 309 -16.25 -3.40 -8.44
N GLN A 310 -17.37 -3.27 -7.73
CA GLN A 310 -18.70 -3.07 -8.31
C GLN A 310 -19.05 -1.59 -8.48
N ASN A 311 -18.47 -0.69 -7.67
CA ASN A 311 -18.83 0.73 -7.64
C ASN A 311 -17.68 1.69 -8.02
N THR A 312 -16.59 1.18 -8.58
CA THR A 312 -15.44 1.97 -9.09
C THR A 312 -15.85 3.19 -9.92
N ALA A 313 -16.86 3.08 -10.78
CA ALA A 313 -17.36 4.17 -11.60
C ALA A 313 -17.95 5.35 -10.79
N GLU A 314 -18.56 5.07 -9.64
CA GLU A 314 -19.19 6.08 -8.76
C GLU A 314 -18.14 6.89 -8.01
N THR A 315 -17.15 6.20 -7.45
CA THR A 315 -16.06 6.84 -6.69
C THR A 315 -14.96 7.41 -7.59
N LYS A 316 -14.94 7.01 -8.87
CA LYS A 316 -13.90 7.32 -9.86
C LYS A 316 -12.51 6.82 -9.45
N LYS A 317 -12.47 5.86 -8.53
CA LYS A 317 -11.27 5.13 -8.09
C LYS A 317 -11.26 3.77 -8.77
N SER A 318 -10.07 3.26 -9.05
CA SER A 318 -9.93 1.98 -9.74
C SER A 318 -9.53 0.89 -8.77
N PHE A 319 -10.12 -0.29 -8.96
CA PHE A 319 -9.84 -1.49 -8.18
C PHE A 319 -8.79 -2.32 -8.93
N VAL A 320 -7.58 -2.43 -8.38
CA VAL A 320 -6.46 -3.09 -9.07
C VAL A 320 -6.13 -4.39 -8.37
N VAL A 321 -6.27 -5.49 -9.09
CA VAL A 321 -5.89 -6.84 -8.69
C VAL A 321 -4.49 -7.14 -9.22
N VAL A 322 -3.60 -7.58 -8.35
CA VAL A 322 -2.24 -8.00 -8.68
C VAL A 322 -2.15 -9.51 -8.44
N GLU A 323 -1.87 -10.23 -9.52
CA GLU A 323 -1.68 -11.68 -9.54
C GLU A 323 -0.20 -11.99 -9.74
N ASP A 324 0.35 -12.86 -8.89
CA ASP A 324 1.68 -13.42 -9.06
C ASP A 324 1.61 -14.79 -9.72
N THR A 325 2.30 -14.90 -10.84
CA THR A 325 2.37 -16.12 -11.67
C THR A 325 3.35 -17.16 -11.14
N ASP A 326 4.21 -16.84 -10.17
CA ASP A 326 5.03 -17.86 -9.51
C ASP A 326 4.15 -18.80 -8.68
N SER A 327 3.97 -20.03 -9.14
CA SER A 327 3.13 -21.03 -8.45
C SER A 327 3.73 -21.60 -7.15
N GLN A 328 5.02 -21.37 -6.86
CA GLN A 328 5.72 -21.95 -5.71
C GLN A 328 5.94 -20.92 -4.59
N ASP A 329 6.55 -19.79 -4.92
CA ASP A 329 6.93 -18.75 -3.97
C ASP A 329 6.27 -17.42 -4.33
N GLN A 330 4.93 -17.42 -4.32
CA GLN A 330 4.11 -16.22 -4.55
C GLN A 330 4.51 -15.08 -3.63
N ALA A 331 4.42 -13.87 -4.18
CA ALA A 331 4.60 -12.61 -3.53
C ALA A 331 3.78 -12.56 -2.23
N ASP A 332 4.45 -12.19 -1.15
CA ASP A 332 3.82 -11.88 0.12
C ASP A 332 3.68 -10.36 0.32
N ILE A 333 4.32 -9.55 -0.55
CA ILE A 333 4.30 -8.08 -0.50
C ILE A 333 4.06 -7.53 -1.92
N VAL A 334 3.13 -6.58 -2.03
CA VAL A 334 2.88 -5.80 -3.26
C VAL A 334 2.92 -4.31 -2.96
N ILE A 335 3.63 -3.54 -3.78
CA ILE A 335 3.85 -2.10 -3.60
C ILE A 335 3.49 -1.38 -4.90
N ALA A 336 2.51 -0.49 -4.88
CA ALA A 336 2.22 0.47 -5.94
C ALA A 336 2.87 1.82 -5.66
N GLN A 337 3.38 2.51 -6.68
CA GLN A 337 3.92 3.87 -6.54
C GLN A 337 3.48 4.76 -7.71
N ASN A 338 2.91 5.93 -7.44
CA ASN A 338 2.48 6.83 -8.49
C ASN A 338 3.71 7.51 -9.14
N GLN A 339 3.76 7.52 -10.46
CA GLN A 339 4.84 8.13 -11.25
C GLN A 339 4.58 9.60 -11.60
N ALA A 340 3.36 10.12 -11.39
CA ALA A 340 3.01 11.47 -11.79
C ALA A 340 3.41 12.52 -10.74
N SER A 341 4.23 13.49 -11.16
CA SER A 341 4.49 14.73 -10.44
C SER A 341 3.35 15.73 -10.60
N SER A 342 2.25 15.53 -9.90
CA SER A 342 1.13 16.48 -9.96
C SER A 342 0.55 16.82 -8.59
N ALA A 343 0.85 18.06 -8.19
CA ALA A 343 0.28 18.86 -7.10
C ALA A 343 0.40 18.27 -5.66
N PRO A 344 0.42 19.13 -4.61
CA PRO A 344 0.81 18.72 -3.25
C PRO A 344 -0.16 17.79 -2.49
N SER A 345 -1.12 17.13 -3.13
CA SER A 345 -2.22 16.47 -2.41
C SER A 345 -2.80 15.19 -3.01
N LYS A 346 -2.10 14.44 -3.89
CA LYS A 346 -2.68 13.21 -4.47
C LYS A 346 -1.71 12.03 -4.43
N ALA A 347 -2.24 10.91 -3.94
CA ALA A 347 -1.67 9.58 -3.76
C ALA A 347 -0.37 9.25 -4.48
N SER A 348 0.62 8.86 -3.71
CA SER A 348 2.01 8.74 -4.13
C SER A 348 2.54 7.30 -3.97
N ILE A 349 2.01 6.50 -3.03
CA ILE A 349 2.38 5.09 -2.80
C ILE A 349 1.11 4.25 -2.48
N SER A 350 1.13 2.94 -2.59
CA SER A 350 0.20 2.03 -1.91
C SER A 350 0.98 0.78 -1.56
N VAL A 351 0.85 0.28 -0.35
CA VAL A 351 1.48 -0.99 0.04
C VAL A 351 0.40 -1.96 0.46
N ALA A 352 0.35 -3.09 -0.23
CA ALA A 352 -0.45 -4.25 0.12
C ALA A 352 0.46 -5.33 0.69
N ILE A 353 0.17 -5.75 1.92
CA ILE A 353 0.95 -6.76 2.63
C ILE A 353 0.03 -7.96 2.79
N GLY A 354 0.47 -9.10 2.27
CA GLY A 354 -0.11 -10.42 2.33
C GLY A 354 -1.25 -10.74 1.37
N ASN A 355 -1.50 -12.04 1.30
CA ASN A 355 -2.41 -12.69 0.37
C ASN A 355 -3.83 -12.63 0.92
N ILE A 356 -4.74 -11.96 0.21
CA ILE A 356 -6.16 -12.18 0.44
C ILE A 356 -6.52 -13.46 -0.31
N ILE A 357 -7.07 -14.42 0.44
CA ILE A 357 -7.58 -15.67 -0.10
C ILE A 357 -9.07 -15.46 -0.31
N ASP A 358 -9.47 -15.13 -1.54
CA ASP A 358 -10.84 -15.33 -1.98
C ASP A 358 -10.88 -16.66 -2.75
N GLU A 359 -11.79 -17.55 -2.37
CA GLU A 359 -12.04 -18.84 -3.03
C GLU A 359 -10.81 -19.76 -3.25
N GLY A 360 -9.73 -19.60 -2.48
CA GLY A 360 -8.52 -20.41 -2.59
C GLY A 360 -7.49 -19.92 -3.61
N VAL A 361 -7.76 -18.79 -4.29
CA VAL A 361 -6.79 -18.08 -5.13
C VAL A 361 -6.19 -16.94 -4.31
N LYS A 362 -4.87 -16.87 -4.25
CA LYS A 362 -4.14 -15.79 -3.58
C LYS A 362 -3.98 -14.63 -4.55
N PHE A 363 -4.57 -13.49 -4.24
CA PHE A 363 -4.32 -12.26 -4.98
C PHE A 363 -4.22 -11.07 -4.01
N ALA A 364 -3.41 -10.08 -4.39
CA ALA A 364 -3.37 -8.80 -3.70
C ALA A 364 -4.29 -7.83 -4.45
N TYR A 365 -5.01 -6.95 -3.74
CA TYR A 365 -5.71 -5.84 -4.38
C TYR A 365 -5.36 -4.50 -3.71
N THR A 366 -5.52 -3.43 -4.48
CA THR A 366 -5.40 -2.05 -4.00
C THR A 366 -6.38 -1.13 -4.73
N ILE A 367 -6.78 -0.04 -4.08
CA ILE A 367 -7.60 1.02 -4.67
C ILE A 367 -6.68 2.16 -5.10
N LEU A 368 -6.60 2.41 -6.41
CA LEU A 368 -5.71 3.41 -6.98
C LEU A 368 -6.46 4.53 -7.68
N ASN A 369 -5.89 5.73 -7.59
CA ASN A 369 -6.32 6.88 -8.37
C ASN A 369 -5.87 6.76 -9.83
N LYS A 370 -6.58 7.43 -10.73
CA LYS A 370 -6.15 7.56 -12.13
C LYS A 370 -4.72 8.11 -12.21
N GLY A 371 -3.87 7.44 -12.98
CA GLY A 371 -2.51 7.88 -13.23
C GLY A 371 -1.60 6.73 -13.63
N LYS A 372 -0.31 7.03 -13.76
CA LYS A 372 0.70 6.02 -14.08
C LYS A 372 1.33 5.52 -12.79
N TRP A 373 1.29 4.22 -12.55
CA TRP A 373 1.77 3.58 -11.32
C TRP A 373 2.89 2.58 -11.60
N LEU A 374 3.82 2.40 -10.66
CA LEU A 374 4.78 1.31 -10.60
C LEU A 374 4.28 0.27 -9.61
N LEU A 375 3.95 -0.92 -10.06
CA LEU A 375 3.55 -2.04 -9.22
C LEU A 375 4.73 -2.98 -9.06
N THR A 376 5.11 -3.29 -7.82
CA THR A 376 6.21 -4.18 -7.46
C THR A 376 5.68 -5.32 -6.61
N ALA A 377 5.89 -6.56 -7.03
CA ALA A 377 5.61 -7.76 -6.23
C ALA A 377 6.95 -8.30 -5.68
N ILE A 378 6.97 -8.74 -4.42
CA ILE A 378 8.18 -9.26 -3.75
C ILE A 378 7.82 -10.57 -3.03
N ASP A 379 8.60 -11.63 -3.26
CA ASP A 379 8.47 -12.92 -2.55
C ASP A 379 9.28 -12.97 -1.26
N LYS A 380 9.04 -14.00 -0.45
CA LYS A 380 9.72 -14.25 0.84
C LYS A 380 11.26 -14.29 0.74
N ASN A 381 11.81 -14.58 -0.44
CA ASN A 381 13.24 -14.71 -0.70
C ASN A 381 13.86 -13.38 -1.21
N GLY A 382 13.03 -12.36 -1.47
CA GLY A 382 13.44 -11.06 -1.99
C GLY A 382 13.46 -10.97 -3.52
N ASN A 383 12.97 -11.99 -4.23
CA ASN A 383 12.77 -11.93 -5.66
C ASN A 383 11.59 -11.01 -5.97
N LYS A 384 11.71 -10.21 -7.04
CA LYS A 384 10.73 -9.17 -7.34
C LYS A 384 10.61 -8.86 -8.82
N GLU A 385 9.43 -8.40 -9.20
CA GLU A 385 9.18 -7.77 -10.49
C GLU A 385 8.50 -6.41 -10.27
N THR A 386 8.89 -5.42 -11.07
CA THR A 386 8.27 -4.09 -11.09
C THR A 386 7.75 -3.77 -12.49
N GLN A 387 6.47 -3.43 -12.61
CA GLN A 387 5.83 -3.04 -13.86
C GLN A 387 5.20 -1.65 -13.76
N ALA A 388 5.35 -0.83 -14.80
CA ALA A 388 4.61 0.42 -14.93
C ALA A 388 3.22 0.15 -15.56
N VAL A 389 2.16 0.57 -14.89
CA VAL A 389 0.76 0.36 -15.29
C VAL A 389 0.03 1.69 -15.35
N GLU A 390 -0.68 1.94 -16.45
CA GLU A 390 -1.58 3.08 -16.58
C GLU A 390 -2.93 2.72 -15.97
N VAL A 391 -3.31 3.40 -14.89
CA VAL A 391 -4.56 3.19 -14.16
C VAL A 391 -5.60 4.21 -14.66
N PRO A 392 -6.65 3.79 -15.40
CA PRO A 392 -7.81 4.64 -15.70
C PRO A 392 -8.59 5.06 -14.45
N ALA A 393 -9.58 5.94 -14.60
CA ALA A 393 -10.48 6.32 -13.50
C ALA A 393 -11.72 5.44 -13.50
N GLY A 394 -12.01 4.79 -12.38
CA GLY A 394 -13.28 4.07 -12.17
C GLY A 394 -13.38 2.74 -12.91
N GLU A 395 -12.29 1.99 -13.00
CA GLU A 395 -12.26 0.67 -13.66
C GLU A 395 -11.67 -0.41 -12.75
N VAL A 396 -11.97 -1.67 -13.05
CA VAL A 396 -11.30 -2.83 -12.46
C VAL A 396 -10.16 -3.28 -13.37
N ILE A 397 -8.96 -3.44 -12.81
CA ILE A 397 -7.73 -3.73 -13.56
C ILE A 397 -7.08 -4.98 -13.01
N TYR A 398 -6.62 -5.86 -13.89
CA TYR A 398 -5.82 -7.03 -13.55
C TYR A 398 -4.38 -6.81 -14.02
N VAL A 399 -3.43 -6.99 -13.11
CA VAL A 399 -2.00 -6.85 -13.36
C VAL A 399 -1.32 -8.15 -12.99
N THR A 400 -0.51 -8.66 -13.91
CA THR A 400 0.19 -9.92 -13.74
C THR A 400 1.68 -9.65 -13.57
N LEU A 401 2.24 -10.13 -12.46
CA LEU A 401 3.67 -10.06 -12.13
C LEU A 401 4.20 -11.49 -11.88
N SER A 402 5.52 -11.64 -11.82
CA SER A 402 6.24 -12.88 -11.56
C SER A 402 7.40 -12.60 -10.62
N THR A 403 7.33 -13.13 -9.40
CA THR A 403 8.49 -13.15 -8.50
C THR A 403 9.48 -14.27 -8.81
N THR A 404 9.22 -15.11 -9.81
CA THR A 404 10.15 -16.17 -10.21
C THR A 404 11.56 -15.60 -10.36
N PRO A 405 12.57 -16.08 -9.61
CA PRO A 405 13.92 -15.53 -9.68
C PRO A 405 14.43 -15.56 -11.12
N PRO A 406 15.08 -14.47 -11.60
CA PRO A 406 15.81 -14.56 -12.85
C PRO A 406 16.82 -15.68 -12.69
N VAL A 407 16.79 -16.65 -13.61
CA VAL A 407 17.78 -17.72 -13.66
C VAL A 407 19.14 -17.06 -13.56
N SER A 408 19.84 -17.28 -12.45
CA SER A 408 21.15 -16.68 -12.21
C SER A 408 22.02 -17.03 -13.41
N ASP A 409 22.81 -16.07 -13.91
CA ASP A 409 24.06 -16.35 -14.62
C ASP A 409 25.09 -17.05 -13.69
N GLU A 410 24.64 -17.94 -12.79
CA GLU A 410 25.34 -19.19 -12.63
C GLU A 410 25.50 -19.70 -14.04
N LYS A 411 26.74 -19.95 -14.46
CA LYS A 411 26.99 -20.78 -15.63
C LYS A 411 25.92 -21.87 -15.59
N GLU A 412 24.96 -21.83 -16.51
CA GLU A 412 24.10 -22.96 -16.74
C GLU A 412 25.11 -24.09 -16.91
N THR A 413 25.26 -24.90 -15.87
CA THR A 413 25.42 -26.30 -16.13
C THR A 413 24.08 -26.60 -16.73
N GLU A 414 24.02 -26.49 -18.07
CA GLU A 414 22.89 -26.88 -18.89
C GLU A 414 22.29 -28.07 -18.17
N GLN A 415 21.11 -27.90 -17.58
CA GLN A 415 20.34 -29.07 -17.24
C GLN A 415 20.16 -29.74 -18.60
N PRO A 416 20.77 -30.92 -18.83
CA PRO A 416 20.92 -31.45 -20.18
C PRO A 416 19.52 -31.49 -20.78
N ALA A 417 19.36 -30.82 -21.92
CA ALA A 417 18.05 -30.64 -22.52
C ALA A 417 17.31 -31.99 -22.55
N ASP A 418 16.15 -32.03 -21.89
CA ASP A 418 15.38 -33.26 -21.78
C ASP A 418 14.63 -33.50 -23.09
N TYR A 419 15.19 -34.40 -23.89
CA TYR A 419 14.61 -34.86 -25.15
C TYR A 419 13.88 -36.19 -25.00
N THR A 420 13.60 -36.66 -23.77
CA THR A 420 13.05 -38.01 -23.53
C THR A 420 11.78 -38.27 -24.33
N ASP A 421 10.82 -37.34 -24.32
CA ASP A 421 9.56 -37.52 -25.05
C ASP A 421 9.71 -37.28 -26.56
N TRP A 422 10.55 -36.33 -26.96
CA TRP A 422 10.89 -36.10 -28.37
C TRP A 422 11.58 -37.31 -29.01
N ASN A 423 12.50 -37.95 -28.29
CA ASN A 423 13.20 -39.16 -28.74
C ASN A 423 12.23 -40.32 -28.92
N LYS A 424 11.29 -40.54 -27.99
CA LYS A 424 10.23 -41.54 -28.15
C LYS A 424 9.37 -41.28 -29.40
N ILE A 425 8.98 -40.03 -29.64
CA ILE A 425 8.13 -39.67 -30.78
C ILE A 425 8.90 -39.79 -32.10
N THR A 426 10.17 -39.39 -32.15
CA THR A 426 11.03 -39.47 -33.36
C THR A 426 11.50 -40.89 -33.68
N GLU A 427 11.53 -41.80 -32.71
CA GLU A 427 11.67 -43.24 -32.95
C GLU A 427 10.48 -43.81 -33.73
N GLN A 428 9.26 -43.34 -33.41
CA GLN A 428 8.04 -43.76 -34.09
C GLN A 428 7.84 -43.06 -35.44
N TYR A 429 8.17 -41.76 -35.53
CA TYR A 429 7.99 -40.94 -36.73
C TYR A 429 9.33 -40.36 -37.18
N VAL A 430 10.10 -41.17 -37.92
CA VAL A 430 11.50 -40.91 -38.28
C VAL A 430 11.71 -39.58 -39.02
N PHE A 431 10.72 -39.10 -39.78
CA PHE A 431 10.83 -37.82 -40.50
C PHE A 431 11.01 -36.63 -39.56
N LEU A 432 10.57 -36.72 -38.30
CA LEU A 432 10.78 -35.67 -37.31
C LEU A 432 12.25 -35.45 -36.95
N LYS A 433 13.14 -36.41 -37.26
CA LYS A 433 14.60 -36.24 -37.08
C LYS A 433 15.19 -35.14 -37.95
N SER A 434 14.47 -34.67 -38.98
CA SER A 434 14.89 -33.50 -39.76
C SER A 434 14.51 -32.17 -39.13
N TYR A 435 13.71 -32.17 -38.06
CA TYR A 435 13.30 -30.95 -37.36
C TYR A 435 14.24 -30.63 -36.20
N PRO A 436 14.32 -29.36 -35.78
CA PRO A 436 15.00 -28.98 -34.55
C PRO A 436 14.41 -29.81 -33.39
N PRO A 437 15.24 -30.39 -32.52
CA PRO A 437 14.73 -31.25 -31.48
C PRO A 437 13.92 -30.45 -30.46
N PHE A 438 12.74 -30.95 -30.10
CA PHE A 438 11.90 -30.33 -29.07
C PHE A 438 12.42 -30.73 -27.69
N SER A 439 12.87 -29.75 -26.90
CA SER A 439 13.26 -29.96 -25.51
C SER A 439 12.10 -29.67 -24.57
N GLY A 440 11.78 -30.60 -23.67
CA GLY A 440 10.68 -30.48 -22.70
C GLY A 440 9.66 -31.62 -22.79
N THR A 441 8.75 -31.66 -21.83
CA THR A 441 7.66 -32.65 -21.79
C THR A 441 6.65 -32.37 -22.91
N CYS A 442 6.35 -33.38 -23.72
CA CYS A 442 5.32 -33.27 -24.75
C CYS A 442 4.51 -34.56 -24.86
N THR A 443 3.27 -34.41 -25.35
CA THR A 443 2.35 -35.52 -25.56
C THR A 443 1.98 -35.62 -27.03
N PHE A 444 1.92 -36.83 -27.57
CA PHE A 444 1.45 -37.06 -28.93
C PHE A 444 -0.06 -36.80 -29.02
N VAL A 445 -0.46 -35.98 -30.00
CA VAL A 445 -1.87 -35.59 -30.23
C VAL A 445 -2.44 -36.30 -31.45
N GLY A 446 -1.66 -36.39 -32.53
CA GLY A 446 -2.15 -36.98 -33.76
C GLY A 446 -1.10 -37.11 -34.86
N TYR A 447 -1.39 -37.98 -35.82
CA TYR A 447 -0.60 -38.21 -37.02
C TYR A 447 -1.52 -38.18 -38.24
N SER A 448 -1.03 -37.61 -39.34
CA SER A 448 -1.74 -37.55 -40.61
C SER A 448 -0.77 -37.86 -41.74
N ASP A 449 -1.17 -38.76 -42.64
CA ASP A 449 -0.40 -39.15 -43.81
C ASP A 449 -1.32 -39.22 -45.03
N ASN A 450 -0.98 -38.45 -46.07
CA ASN A 450 -1.68 -38.49 -47.34
C ASN A 450 -0.71 -38.15 -48.48
N MET A 451 -1.22 -38.21 -49.72
CA MET A 451 -0.43 -38.02 -50.94
C MET A 451 0.27 -36.65 -51.07
N PHE A 452 -0.07 -35.67 -50.22
CA PHE A 452 0.49 -34.31 -50.27
C PHE A 452 1.36 -33.97 -49.06
N TYR A 453 1.16 -34.63 -47.91
CA TYR A 453 1.94 -34.35 -46.71
C TYR A 453 1.90 -35.44 -45.66
N MET A 454 2.95 -35.46 -44.83
CA MET A 454 2.99 -36.14 -43.55
C MET A 454 3.00 -35.10 -42.43
N ALA A 455 2.18 -35.27 -41.39
CA ALA A 455 2.14 -34.39 -40.25
C ALA A 455 2.07 -35.14 -38.92
N VAL A 456 2.82 -34.68 -37.92
CA VAL A 456 2.69 -35.10 -36.52
C VAL A 456 2.37 -33.87 -35.68
N THR A 457 1.39 -34.00 -34.79
CA THR A 457 1.04 -32.97 -33.81
C THR A 457 1.40 -33.44 -32.42
N ILE A 458 2.13 -32.61 -31.69
CA ILE A 458 2.41 -32.77 -30.27
C ILE A 458 1.73 -31.65 -29.48
N ARG A 459 1.49 -31.87 -28.19
CA ARG A 459 1.01 -30.86 -27.25
C ARG A 459 2.01 -30.69 -26.14
N ALA A 460 2.39 -29.44 -25.90
CA ALA A 460 3.34 -29.03 -24.87
C ALA A 460 2.79 -27.84 -24.10
N LYS A 461 3.37 -27.56 -22.91
CA LYS A 461 3.07 -26.32 -22.19
C LYS A 461 3.42 -25.13 -23.08
N THR A 462 2.62 -24.06 -23.01
CA THR A 462 2.83 -22.88 -23.87
C THR A 462 4.24 -22.30 -23.71
N SER A 463 4.81 -22.30 -22.50
CA SER A 463 6.19 -21.85 -22.25
C SER A 463 7.26 -22.68 -22.95
N ASP A 464 7.13 -24.01 -23.04
CA ASP A 464 8.08 -24.86 -23.75
C ASP A 464 7.93 -24.73 -25.28
N ALA A 465 6.70 -24.53 -25.76
CA ALA A 465 6.44 -24.22 -27.17
C ALA A 465 7.05 -22.89 -27.60
N GLU A 466 7.01 -21.86 -26.73
CA GLU A 466 7.63 -20.56 -26.98
C GLU A 466 9.16 -20.63 -26.98
N LYS A 467 9.76 -21.39 -26.05
CA LYS A 467 11.21 -21.67 -26.07
C LYS A 467 11.65 -22.37 -27.35
N TYR A 468 10.88 -23.36 -27.79
CA TYR A 468 11.12 -24.04 -29.05
C TYR A 468 11.03 -23.06 -30.24
N ARG A 469 9.96 -22.26 -30.29
CA ARG A 469 9.74 -21.23 -31.31
C ARG A 469 10.86 -20.19 -31.38
N ALA A 470 11.43 -19.79 -30.24
CA ALA A 470 12.55 -18.85 -30.20
C ALA A 470 13.83 -19.42 -30.86
N LYS A 471 14.00 -20.76 -30.86
CA LYS A 471 15.22 -21.42 -31.34
C LYS A 471 15.12 -21.97 -32.77
N ILE A 472 13.92 -22.21 -33.32
CA ILE A 472 13.80 -22.80 -34.67
C ILE A 472 14.42 -21.92 -35.79
N GLY A 473 14.52 -20.61 -35.58
CA GLY A 473 15.21 -19.70 -36.50
C GLY A 473 16.69 -20.04 -36.68
N ASP A 474 17.37 -20.50 -35.62
CA ASP A 474 18.78 -20.93 -35.67
C ASP A 474 18.99 -22.15 -36.58
N TYR A 475 17.91 -22.85 -36.92
CA TYR A 475 17.91 -24.02 -37.80
C TYR A 475 17.38 -23.72 -39.21
N GLY A 476 17.26 -22.43 -39.57
CA GLY A 476 16.88 -21.99 -40.91
C GLY A 476 15.37 -21.99 -41.19
N PHE A 477 14.53 -21.95 -40.16
CA PHE A 477 13.09 -21.75 -40.31
C PHE A 477 12.74 -20.25 -40.37
N GLU A 478 12.05 -19.85 -41.43
CA GLU A 478 11.58 -18.48 -41.66
C GLU A 478 10.13 -18.31 -41.20
N ASP A 479 9.80 -17.15 -40.64
CA ASP A 479 8.44 -16.84 -40.17
C ASP A 479 7.53 -16.46 -41.36
N HIS A 480 6.46 -17.24 -41.55
CA HIS A 480 5.42 -17.02 -42.56
C HIS A 480 4.03 -16.88 -41.92
N SER A 481 3.97 -16.42 -40.69
CA SER A 481 2.74 -16.24 -39.94
C SER A 481 1.83 -15.19 -40.60
N SER A 482 0.53 -15.45 -40.62
CA SER A 482 -0.52 -14.49 -41.05
C SER A 482 -1.59 -14.39 -39.96
N SER A 483 -2.37 -13.31 -39.92
CA SER A 483 -3.30 -13.01 -38.82
C SER A 483 -4.09 -14.23 -38.33
N GLY A 484 -3.71 -14.77 -37.16
CA GLY A 484 -4.34 -15.93 -36.51
C GLY A 484 -3.67 -17.30 -36.73
N ASN A 485 -2.69 -17.42 -37.63
CA ASN A 485 -1.98 -18.66 -37.94
C ASN A 485 -0.46 -18.47 -37.80
N ILE A 486 0.14 -19.06 -36.76
CA ILE A 486 1.59 -19.03 -36.56
C ILE A 486 2.22 -20.19 -37.34
N ILE A 487 2.99 -19.88 -38.39
CA ILE A 487 3.56 -20.87 -39.30
C ILE A 487 5.00 -20.49 -39.65
N TYR A 488 5.90 -21.47 -39.58
CA TYR A 488 7.30 -21.36 -39.97
C TYR A 488 7.61 -22.30 -41.14
N TRP A 489 8.35 -21.80 -42.13
CA TRP A 489 8.80 -22.58 -43.29
C TRP A 489 10.29 -22.87 -43.12
N GLY A 490 10.61 -24.15 -43.08
CA GLY A 490 11.96 -24.65 -42.91
C GLY A 490 12.66 -24.96 -44.22
N PRO A 491 13.94 -25.37 -44.11
CA PRO A 491 14.71 -25.80 -45.26
C PRO A 491 14.14 -27.09 -45.85
N LYS A 492 14.52 -27.37 -47.10
CA LYS A 492 14.11 -28.57 -47.81
C LYS A 492 14.92 -29.77 -47.32
N TYR A 493 14.24 -30.80 -46.82
CA TYR A 493 14.85 -32.06 -46.40
C TYR A 493 14.49 -33.16 -47.39
N GLY A 494 15.44 -33.51 -48.27
CA GLY A 494 15.18 -34.42 -49.38
C GLY A 494 14.23 -33.81 -50.40
N ASN A 495 13.07 -34.45 -50.63
CA ASN A 495 12.04 -33.94 -51.55
C ASN A 495 11.02 -33.02 -50.89
N TYR A 496 11.03 -32.87 -49.56
CA TYR A 496 9.93 -32.24 -48.81
C TYR A 496 10.33 -30.88 -48.24
N TYR A 497 9.40 -29.94 -48.19
CA TYR A 497 9.51 -28.72 -47.40
C TYR A 497 9.04 -28.99 -45.97
N ALA A 498 9.85 -28.60 -44.97
CA ALA A 498 9.48 -28.70 -43.57
C ALA A 498 8.66 -27.49 -43.14
N HIS A 499 7.56 -27.71 -42.45
CA HIS A 499 6.71 -26.65 -41.92
C HIS A 499 6.41 -26.93 -40.45
N ILE A 500 6.40 -25.89 -39.63
CA ILE A 500 6.00 -25.97 -38.22
C ILE A 500 4.87 -24.98 -38.01
N SER A 501 3.77 -25.40 -37.41
CA SER A 501 2.69 -24.49 -37.02
C SER A 501 2.34 -24.63 -35.54
N PHE A 502 1.96 -23.51 -34.93
CA PHE A 502 1.61 -23.41 -33.53
C PHE A 502 0.15 -22.94 -33.41
N ALA A 503 -0.65 -23.69 -32.67
CA ALA A 503 -2.05 -23.34 -32.41
C ALA A 503 -2.38 -23.48 -30.93
N ALA A 504 -3.24 -22.59 -30.42
CA ALA A 504 -3.79 -22.74 -29.08
C ALA A 504 -4.49 -24.09 -28.97
N SER A 505 -4.17 -24.82 -27.91
CA SER A 505 -4.73 -26.13 -27.66
C SER A 505 -6.17 -26.03 -27.13
N SER A 506 -6.94 -27.13 -27.20
CA SER A 506 -8.20 -27.26 -26.46
C SER A 506 -8.01 -27.36 -24.94
N THR A 507 -6.77 -27.46 -24.46
CA THR A 507 -6.39 -27.44 -23.05
C THR A 507 -5.73 -26.11 -22.70
N THR A 508 -6.31 -25.36 -21.75
CA THR A 508 -5.77 -24.07 -21.28
C THR A 508 -4.32 -24.20 -20.80
N GLY A 509 -3.44 -23.29 -21.26
CA GLY A 509 -2.00 -23.29 -20.91
C GLY A 509 -1.13 -24.23 -21.77
N TYR A 510 -1.70 -24.84 -22.81
CA TYR A 510 -0.99 -25.72 -23.74
C TYR A 510 -1.09 -25.22 -25.18
N THR A 511 -0.07 -25.56 -25.96
CA THR A 511 0.02 -25.26 -27.39
C THR A 511 0.19 -26.56 -28.16
N ASP A 512 -0.62 -26.73 -29.21
CA ASP A 512 -0.47 -27.82 -30.16
C ASP A 512 0.52 -27.39 -31.25
N ILE A 513 1.61 -28.15 -31.41
CA ILE A 513 2.69 -27.92 -32.38
C ILE A 513 2.59 -29.01 -33.43
N MET A 514 2.39 -28.61 -34.69
CA MET A 514 2.30 -29.52 -35.83
C MET A 514 3.55 -29.40 -36.71
N PHE A 515 4.22 -30.51 -36.93
CA PHE A 515 5.35 -30.68 -37.83
C PHE A 515 4.87 -31.30 -39.13
N LYS A 516 5.08 -30.65 -40.27
CA LYS A 516 4.50 -31.03 -41.55
C LYS A 516 5.54 -31.05 -42.67
N ASN A 517 5.78 -32.23 -43.24
CA ASN A 517 6.53 -32.36 -44.48
C ASN A 517 5.57 -32.25 -45.66
N LEU A 518 5.70 -31.19 -46.46
CA LEU A 518 4.97 -30.98 -47.71
C LEU A 518 5.78 -31.53 -48.90
N LEU A 519 5.15 -32.34 -49.75
CA LEU A 519 5.74 -32.88 -51.00
C LEU A 519 5.97 -31.82 -52.07
#